data_AF-A0A0V1HZE3-F1
#
_entry.id   AF-A0A0V1HZE3-F1
#
_cell.length_a   1.000
_cell.length_b   1.000
_cell.length_c   1.000
_cell.angle_alpha   90.00
_cell.angle_beta   90.00
_cell.angle_gamma   90.00
#
_symmetry.space_group_name_H-M   'P 1'
#
loop_
_entity.id
_entity.type
_entity.pdbx_description
1 polymer ?
#
loop_
_entity_poly.entity_id
_entity_poly.type
_entity_poly.pdbx_seq_one_letter_code
_entity_poly.pdbx_strand_id
1 'polypeptide(L)'
;MVTTFVEPKGEKHIPPVTTFQGRLVTELCKLLGIEKIRTTAYHPQCDGMVERFNRTLAMMLTTAMEEAQDDDWETQIPQVCFAYNASVHETTGYAPFEMFGRPPRLPVDAAFNTNLGEATTTSKYVEELAAHFRNAFAAARKNSAEQQMRQKYYYDRKTGNPYYETHEAVWLYCPASKSKLNRKFATPWTGPFEIVKQVSGLNYRIRSISNPRRTLL
;
A
#
# COMPACT_ATOMS: atom_id res chain seq x y z
N MET A 1 13.65 -2.75 -11.04
CA MET A 1 13.84 -3.93 -11.90
C MET A 1 12.51 -4.18 -12.59
N VAL A 2 12.42 -3.74 -13.85
CA VAL A 2 11.19 -3.70 -14.65
C VAL A 2 10.86 -5.12 -15.10
N THR A 3 9.66 -5.62 -14.80
CA THR A 3 9.20 -6.92 -15.29
C THR A 3 7.95 -6.71 -16.15
N THR A 4 8.17 -6.58 -17.45
CA THR A 4 7.14 -6.47 -18.48
C THR A 4 6.39 -7.80 -18.61
N PHE A 5 5.05 -7.81 -18.56
CA PHE A 5 4.25 -9.00 -18.86
C PHE A 5 3.16 -8.71 -19.88
N VAL A 6 3.20 -9.46 -20.99
CA VAL A 6 2.20 -9.53 -22.05
C VAL A 6 1.06 -10.47 -21.62
N GLU A 7 -0.19 -10.04 -21.84
CA GLU A 7 -1.43 -10.75 -21.51
C GLU A 7 -1.82 -11.77 -22.60
N PRO A 8 -2.32 -12.97 -22.28
CA PRO A 8 -3.06 -13.79 -23.25
C PRO A 8 -4.53 -13.33 -23.30
N LYS A 9 -5.03 -13.11 -24.51
CA LYS A 9 -6.41 -12.68 -24.77
C LYS A 9 -7.41 -13.78 -24.40
N GLY A 10 -8.32 -13.47 -23.47
CA GLY A 10 -9.63 -14.11 -23.35
C GLY A 10 -9.86 -14.90 -22.06
N GLU A 11 -10.40 -14.25 -21.04
CA GLU A 11 -11.58 -14.69 -20.26
C GLU A 11 -11.83 -13.78 -19.05
N LYS A 12 -13.10 -13.58 -18.71
CA LYS A 12 -13.61 -12.63 -17.70
C LYS A 12 -13.14 -12.99 -16.28
N HIS A 13 -12.02 -12.42 -15.85
CA HIS A 13 -11.67 -12.29 -14.43
C HIS A 13 -12.52 -11.22 -13.75
N ILE A 14 -12.87 -11.45 -12.49
CA ILE A 14 -13.42 -10.38 -11.64
C ILE A 14 -12.24 -9.43 -11.39
N PRO A 15 -12.29 -8.20 -11.89
CA PRO A 15 -11.13 -7.33 -11.91
C PRO A 15 -10.86 -6.74 -10.51
N PRO A 16 -9.58 -6.51 -10.14
CA PRO A 16 -9.22 -5.45 -9.20
C PRO A 16 -10.00 -4.17 -9.54
N VAL A 17 -10.42 -3.41 -8.53
CA VAL A 17 -11.32 -2.22 -8.61
C VAL A 17 -11.39 -1.64 -10.03
N THR A 18 -12.51 -1.89 -10.71
CA THR A 18 -12.74 -1.63 -12.16
C THR A 18 -12.37 -0.22 -12.58
N THR A 19 -12.55 0.76 -11.68
CA THR A 19 -12.28 2.18 -11.92
C THR A 19 -10.83 2.43 -12.29
N PHE A 20 -9.88 1.79 -11.60
CA PHE A 20 -8.45 1.94 -11.90
C PHE A 20 -8.01 1.13 -13.11
N GLN A 21 -8.87 0.24 -13.64
CA GLN A 21 -8.61 -0.57 -14.83
C GLN A 21 -9.18 0.01 -16.12
N GLY A 22 -9.89 1.13 -16.05
CA GLY A 22 -10.45 1.79 -17.22
C GLY A 22 -9.39 2.14 -18.27
N ARG A 23 -9.82 2.15 -19.54
CA ARG A 23 -9.01 2.63 -20.66
C ARG A 23 -8.50 4.05 -20.42
N LEU A 24 -9.33 4.91 -19.83
CA LEU A 24 -9.00 6.29 -19.48
C LEU A 24 -7.77 6.36 -18.55
N VAL A 25 -7.76 5.61 -17.44
CA VAL A 25 -6.63 5.58 -16.51
C VAL A 25 -5.38 5.03 -17.18
N THR A 26 -5.54 4.03 -18.06
CA THR A 26 -4.40 3.44 -18.78
C THR A 26 -3.77 4.44 -19.76
N GLU A 27 -4.58 5.19 -20.52
CA GLU A 27 -4.07 6.22 -21.43
C GLU A 27 -3.47 7.40 -20.66
N LEU A 28 -4.07 7.80 -19.53
CA LEU A 28 -3.51 8.82 -18.65
C LEU A 28 -2.13 8.41 -18.11
N CYS A 29 -1.99 7.18 -17.62
CA CYS A 29 -0.69 6.66 -17.18
C CYS A 29 0.36 6.69 -18.30
N LYS A 30 0.00 6.32 -19.53
CA LYS A 30 0.92 6.41 -20.68
C LYS A 30 1.33 7.84 -20.98
N LEU A 31 0.40 8.78 -20.98
CA LEU A 31 0.68 10.20 -21.21
C LEU A 31 1.63 10.77 -20.16
N LEU A 32 1.48 10.36 -18.91
CA LEU A 32 2.32 10.80 -17.80
C LEU A 32 3.62 9.98 -17.65
N GLY A 33 3.87 8.99 -18.51
CA GLY A 33 5.04 8.11 -18.40
C GLY A 33 5.04 7.23 -17.15
N ILE A 34 3.87 6.98 -16.55
CA ILE A 34 3.70 6.18 -15.33
C ILE A 34 3.50 4.71 -15.72
N GLU A 35 4.39 3.83 -15.23
CA GLU A 35 4.22 2.39 -15.37
C GLU A 35 3.21 1.88 -14.33
N LYS A 36 2.10 1.32 -14.82
CA LYS A 36 1.06 0.77 -13.95
C LYS A 36 1.36 -0.68 -13.59
N ILE A 37 1.59 -0.92 -12.30
CA ILE A 37 1.78 -2.26 -11.72
C ILE A 37 0.42 -2.84 -11.31
N ARG A 38 0.24 -4.15 -11.45
CA ARG A 38 -0.99 -4.87 -11.04
C ARG A 38 -0.67 -5.80 -9.87
N THR A 39 -1.51 -5.78 -8.86
CA THR A 39 -1.50 -6.75 -7.74
C THR A 39 -2.31 -7.99 -8.11
N THR A 40 -2.00 -9.13 -7.49
CA THR A 40 -2.75 -10.39 -7.68
C THR A 40 -4.17 -10.24 -7.10
N ALA A 41 -5.14 -10.93 -7.70
CA ALA A 41 -6.53 -10.81 -7.29
C ALA A 41 -6.73 -11.32 -5.85
N TYR A 42 -7.51 -10.59 -5.04
CA TYR A 42 -7.82 -10.94 -3.65
C TYR A 42 -6.59 -11.10 -2.73
N HIS A 43 -5.51 -10.36 -3.00
CA HIS A 43 -4.33 -10.30 -2.14
C HIS A 43 -4.18 -8.92 -1.46
N PRO A 44 -5.04 -8.59 -0.46
CA PRO A 44 -5.01 -7.29 0.22
C PRO A 44 -3.67 -6.99 0.91
N GLN A 45 -2.85 -8.02 1.14
CA GLN A 45 -1.50 -7.90 1.68
C GLN A 45 -0.59 -7.04 0.78
N CYS A 46 -0.82 -6.99 -0.54
CA CYS A 46 -0.08 -6.10 -1.45
C CYS A 46 -0.40 -4.62 -1.24
N ASP A 47 -1.61 -4.27 -0.82
CA ASP A 47 -2.05 -2.88 -0.57
C ASP A 47 -2.02 -2.50 0.93
N GLY A 48 -1.38 -3.33 1.75
CA GLY A 48 -1.42 -3.20 3.21
C GLY A 48 -0.91 -1.87 3.76
N MET A 49 -0.05 -1.14 3.04
CA MET A 49 0.38 0.21 3.44
C MET A 49 -0.75 1.23 3.31
N VAL A 50 -1.52 1.17 2.22
CA VAL A 50 -2.69 2.05 2.01
C VAL A 50 -3.80 1.67 2.98
N GLU A 51 -4.04 0.39 3.20
CA GLU A 51 -5.03 -0.07 4.18
C GLU A 51 -4.69 0.37 5.61
N ARG A 52 -3.42 0.28 6.01
CA ARG A 52 -2.94 0.79 7.31
C ARG A 52 -3.13 2.31 7.40
N PHE A 53 -2.74 3.04 6.36
CA PHE A 53 -2.94 4.49 6.31
C PHE A 53 -4.42 4.86 6.46
N ASN A 54 -5.30 4.23 5.69
CA ASN A 54 -6.74 4.49 5.76
C ASN A 54 -7.30 4.21 7.16
N ARG A 55 -6.81 3.17 7.84
CA ARG A 55 -7.19 2.88 9.23
C ARG A 55 -6.74 3.98 10.19
N THR A 56 -5.48 4.42 10.08
CA THR A 56 -4.97 5.53 10.90
C THR A 56 -5.76 6.81 10.64
N LEU A 57 -6.04 7.13 9.38
CA LEU A 57 -6.81 8.30 9.00
C LEU A 57 -8.23 8.24 9.57
N ALA A 58 -8.91 7.10 9.46
CA ALA A 58 -10.23 6.90 10.03
C ALA A 58 -10.22 7.09 11.56
N MET A 59 -9.23 6.53 12.26
CA MET A 59 -9.08 6.73 13.71
C MET A 59 -8.90 8.21 14.06
N MET A 60 -8.01 8.92 13.35
CA MET A 60 -7.77 10.35 13.60
C MET A 60 -9.01 11.20 13.34
N LEU A 61 -9.76 10.91 12.28
CA LEU A 61 -11.02 11.59 11.98
C LEU A 61 -12.06 11.33 13.07
N THR A 62 -12.24 10.07 13.51
CA THR A 62 -13.16 9.75 14.59
C THR A 62 -12.82 10.51 15.87
N THR A 63 -11.55 10.53 16.26
CA THR A 63 -11.11 11.30 17.45
C THR A 63 -11.35 12.80 17.29
N ALA A 64 -11.03 13.38 16.12
CA ALA A 64 -11.23 14.80 15.88
C ALA A 64 -12.73 15.19 15.92
N MET A 65 -13.60 14.36 15.34
CA MET A 65 -15.05 14.57 15.37
C MET A 65 -15.62 14.48 16.79
N GLU A 66 -15.16 13.51 17.59
CA GLU A 66 -15.54 13.37 19.00
C GLU A 66 -15.12 14.59 19.84
N GLU A 67 -13.90 15.10 19.63
CA GLU A 67 -13.38 16.28 20.32
C GLU A 67 -14.10 17.57 19.91
N ALA A 68 -14.40 17.72 18.61
CA ALA A 68 -15.08 18.89 18.07
C ALA A 68 -16.60 18.90 18.32
N GLN A 69 -17.17 17.75 18.73
CA GLN A 69 -18.64 17.53 18.75
C GLN A 69 -19.29 17.85 17.40
N ASP A 70 -18.60 17.51 16.32
CA ASP A 70 -19.00 17.77 14.93
C ASP A 70 -18.92 16.46 14.14
N ASP A 71 -20.09 16.01 13.64
CA ASP A 71 -20.20 14.80 12.81
C ASP A 71 -19.80 15.05 11.35
N ASP A 72 -19.51 16.30 10.96
CA ASP A 72 -19.00 16.61 9.63
C ASP A 72 -17.50 16.31 9.53
N TRP A 73 -17.16 15.11 9.06
CA TRP A 73 -15.78 14.71 8.86
C TRP A 73 -15.02 15.61 7.86
N GLU A 74 -15.72 16.28 6.93
CA GLU A 74 -15.09 17.14 5.92
C GLU A 74 -14.43 18.37 6.55
N THR A 75 -15.04 18.94 7.59
CA THR A 75 -14.51 20.08 8.34
C THR A 75 -13.23 19.70 9.11
N GLN A 76 -13.09 18.43 9.48
CA GLN A 76 -11.96 17.90 10.25
C GLN A 76 -10.76 17.50 9.38
N ILE A 77 -10.94 17.28 8.07
CA ILE A 77 -9.87 16.86 7.15
C ILE A 77 -8.61 17.74 7.27
N PRO A 78 -8.68 19.09 7.22
CA PRO A 78 -7.48 19.92 7.23
C PRO A 78 -6.67 19.75 8.51
N GLN A 79 -7.35 19.65 9.66
CA GLN A 79 -6.72 19.47 10.97
C GLN A 79 -6.06 18.10 11.08
N VAL A 80 -6.76 17.05 10.67
CA VAL A 80 -6.24 15.67 10.66
C VAL A 80 -5.05 15.54 9.72
N CYS A 81 -5.13 16.10 8.51
CA CYS A 81 -4.01 16.11 7.56
C CYS A 81 -2.79 16.85 8.14
N PHE A 82 -3.00 17.99 8.79
CA PHE A 82 -1.91 18.72 9.44
C PHE A 82 -1.27 17.89 10.56
N ALA A 83 -2.07 17.33 11.46
CA ALA A 83 -1.59 16.50 12.56
C ALA A 83 -0.83 15.27 12.06
N TYR A 84 -1.33 14.61 11.01
CA TYR A 84 -0.70 13.44 10.41
C TYR A 84 0.65 13.76 9.78
N ASN A 85 0.73 14.89 9.06
CA ASN A 85 1.96 15.33 8.40
C ASN A 85 2.99 15.92 9.37
N ALA A 86 2.55 16.40 10.54
CA ALA A 86 3.41 16.93 11.59
C ALA A 86 3.90 15.86 12.58
N SER A 87 3.25 14.70 12.62
CA SER A 87 3.61 13.61 13.52
C SER A 87 4.72 12.73 12.92
N VAL A 88 5.66 12.32 13.76
CA VAL A 88 6.72 11.37 13.37
C VAL A 88 6.12 9.99 13.15
N HIS A 89 6.44 9.35 12.01
CA HIS A 89 5.95 7.99 11.73
C HIS A 89 6.98 6.95 12.13
N GLU A 90 6.56 5.83 12.70
CA GLU A 90 7.48 4.76 13.16
C GLU A 90 8.29 4.14 12.02
N THR A 91 7.71 4.04 10.81
CA THR A 91 8.36 3.44 9.64
C THR A 91 9.46 4.31 9.05
N THR A 92 9.32 5.63 9.09
CA THR A 92 10.30 6.58 8.53
C THR A 92 11.19 7.19 9.62
N GLY A 93 10.71 7.26 10.87
CA GLY A 93 11.36 7.99 11.96
C GLY A 93 11.35 9.52 11.81
N TYR A 94 10.63 10.05 10.82
CA TYR A 94 10.50 11.48 10.52
C TYR A 94 9.04 11.84 10.27
N ALA A 95 8.70 13.10 10.51
CA ALA A 95 7.39 13.62 10.11
C ALA A 95 7.36 13.88 8.59
N PRO A 96 6.24 13.61 7.89
CA PRO A 96 6.14 13.89 6.46
C PRO A 96 6.51 15.34 6.08
N PHE A 97 6.12 16.34 6.88
CA PHE A 97 6.47 17.74 6.64
C PHE A 97 7.98 18.01 6.60
N GLU A 98 8.76 17.34 7.45
CA GLU A 98 10.22 17.45 7.48
C GLU A 98 10.84 16.85 6.21
N MET A 99 10.27 15.74 5.71
CA MET A 99 10.72 15.12 4.46
C MET A 99 10.42 15.96 3.22
N PHE A 100 9.52 16.94 3.30
CA PHE A 100 9.28 17.95 2.27
C PHE A 100 10.04 19.27 2.51
N GLY A 101 10.84 19.35 3.57
CA GLY A 101 11.68 20.51 3.89
C GLY A 101 10.91 21.71 4.42
N ARG A 102 9.68 21.48 4.87
CA ARG A 102 8.81 22.50 5.44
C ARG A 102 8.36 22.03 6.82
N PRO A 103 9.16 22.24 7.88
CA PRO A 103 8.72 21.89 9.22
C PRO A 103 7.39 22.60 9.51
N PRO A 104 6.41 21.90 10.11
CA PRO A 104 5.13 22.50 10.41
C PRO A 104 5.31 23.59 11.46
N ARG A 105 4.61 24.71 11.30
CA ARG A 105 4.47 25.68 12.40
C ARG A 105 3.32 25.21 13.28
N LEU A 106 3.63 24.64 14.44
CA LEU A 106 2.62 24.13 15.36
C LEU A 106 1.90 25.29 16.05
N PRO A 107 0.67 25.08 16.58
CA PRO A 107 -0.03 26.10 17.35
C PRO A 107 0.79 26.63 18.53
N VAL A 108 1.55 25.76 19.20
CA VAL A 108 2.48 26.13 20.26
C VAL A 108 3.57 27.08 19.74
N ASP A 109 4.13 26.80 18.57
CA ASP A 109 5.17 27.65 17.98
C ASP A 109 4.62 29.01 17.51
N ALA A 110 3.36 29.03 17.07
CA ALA A 110 2.66 30.26 16.75
C ALA A 110 2.39 31.10 18.02
N ALA A 111 1.96 30.47 19.11
CA ALA A 111 1.70 31.13 20.39
C ALA A 111 2.97 31.73 21.01
N PHE A 112 4.11 31.04 20.91
CA PHE A 112 5.38 31.45 21.51
C PHE A 112 6.35 32.13 20.53
N ASN A 113 5.99 32.28 19.26
CA ASN A 113 6.84 32.82 18.18
C ASN A 113 8.24 32.19 18.10
N THR A 114 8.36 30.92 18.46
CA THR A 114 9.63 30.17 18.53
C THR A 114 10.20 29.80 17.15
N ASN A 115 9.37 29.80 16.10
CA ASN A 115 9.77 29.45 14.73
C ASN A 115 10.19 30.64 13.85
N LEU A 116 10.54 31.77 14.45
CA LEU A 116 11.24 32.84 13.74
C LEU A 116 12.69 32.39 13.54
N GLY A 117 12.93 31.63 12.48
CA GLY A 117 14.29 31.21 12.12
C GLY A 117 15.24 32.39 12.18
N GLU A 118 16.42 32.19 12.78
CA GLU A 118 17.43 33.25 12.88
C GLU A 118 17.79 33.76 11.48
N ALA A 119 18.14 35.05 11.40
CA ALA A 119 18.55 35.68 10.15
C ALA A 119 19.84 35.03 9.63
N THR A 120 19.67 33.96 8.86
CA THR A 120 20.75 33.16 8.28
C THR A 120 20.95 33.57 6.83
N THR A 121 22.21 33.64 6.38
CA THR A 121 22.51 33.84 4.96
C THR A 121 21.88 32.73 4.12
N THR A 122 21.32 33.07 2.96
CA THR A 122 20.64 32.11 2.07
C THR A 122 21.48 30.86 1.78
N SER A 123 22.81 31.00 1.63
CA SER A 123 23.73 29.86 1.40
C SER A 123 23.72 28.85 2.56
N LYS A 124 23.82 29.33 3.80
CA LYS A 124 23.88 28.48 4.99
C LYS A 124 22.56 27.75 5.23
N TYR A 125 21.42 28.42 5.00
CA TYR A 125 20.10 27.77 5.06
C TYR A 125 19.96 26.62 4.05
N VAL A 126 20.41 26.83 2.80
CA VAL A 126 20.36 25.79 1.76
C VAL A 126 21.27 24.60 2.11
N GLU A 127 22.47 24.86 2.64
CA GLU A 127 23.39 23.81 3.08
C GLU A 127 22.82 22.99 4.25
N GLU A 128 22.23 23.65 5.25
CA GLU A 128 21.56 23.02 6.39
C GLU A 128 20.35 22.19 5.95
N LEU A 129 19.53 22.73 5.05
CA LEU A 129 18.38 22.02 4.50
C LEU A 129 18.80 20.79 3.69
N ALA A 130 19.85 20.90 2.88
CA ALA A 130 20.40 19.78 2.12
C ALA A 130 21.01 18.70 3.04
N ALA A 131 21.67 19.10 4.12
CA ALA A 131 22.14 18.17 5.15
C ALA A 131 20.97 17.47 5.87
N HIS A 132 19.94 18.23 6.25
CA HIS A 132 18.73 17.70 6.86
C HIS A 132 18.08 16.64 5.97
N PHE A 133 17.85 16.94 4.69
CA PHE A 133 17.27 15.97 3.75
C PHE A 133 18.12 14.71 3.62
N ARG A 134 19.45 14.85 3.47
CA ARG A 134 20.33 13.68 3.38
C ARG A 134 20.18 12.77 4.60
N ASN A 135 20.16 13.36 5.79
CA ASN A 135 20.02 12.64 7.06
C ASN A 135 18.63 12.00 7.17
N ALA A 136 17.57 12.77 6.94
CA ALA A 136 16.19 12.31 7.01
C ALA A 136 15.92 11.15 6.05
N PHE A 137 16.32 11.28 4.78
CA PHE A 137 16.16 10.21 3.80
C PHE A 137 17.03 8.98 4.12
N ALA A 138 18.25 9.16 4.64
CA ALA A 138 19.10 8.04 5.02
C ALA A 138 18.50 7.26 6.19
N ALA A 139 18.06 7.95 7.24
CA ALA A 139 17.41 7.36 8.39
C ALA A 139 16.07 6.71 8.03
N ALA A 140 15.24 7.37 7.20
CA ALA A 140 13.98 6.79 6.73
C ALA A 140 14.18 5.50 5.94
N ARG A 141 15.19 5.45 5.05
CA ARG A 141 15.55 4.20 4.33
C ARG A 141 15.99 3.11 5.29
N LYS A 142 16.83 3.43 6.27
CA LYS A 142 17.30 2.47 7.28
C LYS A 142 16.14 1.91 8.11
N ASN A 143 15.34 2.79 8.71
CA ASN A 143 14.18 2.41 9.53
C ASN A 143 13.16 1.59 8.73
N SER A 144 12.86 2.01 7.49
CA SER A 144 11.95 1.26 6.61
C SER A 144 12.48 -0.14 6.30
N ALA A 145 13.79 -0.29 6.06
CA ALA A 145 14.40 -1.60 5.81
C ALA A 145 14.35 -2.50 7.07
N GLU A 146 14.68 -1.96 8.25
CA GLU A 146 14.61 -2.70 9.51
C GLU A 146 13.18 -3.15 9.84
N GLN A 147 12.20 -2.25 9.66
CA GLN A 147 10.78 -2.57 9.86
C GLN A 147 10.27 -3.60 8.86
N GLN A 148 10.72 -3.56 7.61
CA GLN A 148 10.43 -4.59 6.62
C GLN A 148 11.02 -5.96 7.02
N MET A 149 12.28 -6.00 7.47
CA MET A 149 12.91 -7.23 7.96
C MET A 149 12.17 -7.80 9.17
N ARG A 150 11.79 -6.94 10.12
CA ARG A 150 11.04 -7.34 11.32
C ARG A 150 9.65 -7.88 10.96
N GLN A 151 8.94 -7.22 10.04
CA GLN A 151 7.65 -7.69 9.52
C GLN A 151 7.80 -9.05 8.83
N LYS A 152 8.83 -9.23 8.00
CA LYS A 152 9.15 -10.51 7.35
C LYS A 152 9.40 -11.61 8.37
N TYR A 153 10.25 -11.36 9.37
CA TYR A 153 10.55 -12.35 10.42
C TYR A 153 9.29 -12.83 11.15
N TYR A 154 8.41 -11.91 11.57
CA TYR A 154 7.17 -12.31 12.25
C TYR A 154 6.16 -12.98 11.32
N TYR A 155 6.14 -12.60 10.04
CA TYR A 155 5.33 -13.26 9.02
C TYR A 155 5.80 -14.70 8.86
N ASP A 156 7.07 -14.90 8.51
CA ASP A 156 7.70 -16.22 8.26
C ASP A 156 7.56 -17.16 9.47
N ARG A 157 7.56 -16.64 10.70
CA ARG A 157 7.35 -17.44 11.91
C ARG A 157 5.91 -17.95 12.07
N LYS A 158 4.92 -17.22 11.54
CA LYS A 158 3.50 -17.56 11.65
C LYS A 158 3.01 -18.42 10.49
N THR A 159 3.63 -18.30 9.32
CA THR A 159 3.31 -19.11 8.15
C THR A 159 3.96 -20.49 8.24
N GLY A 160 3.19 -21.55 8.01
CA GLY A 160 3.73 -22.90 7.78
C GLY A 160 4.50 -22.98 6.45
N ASN A 161 4.99 -24.17 6.09
CA ASN A 161 5.76 -24.37 4.85
C ASN A 161 4.88 -24.10 3.61
N PRO A 162 5.09 -23.00 2.85
CA PRO A 162 4.20 -22.57 1.77
C PRO A 162 4.78 -22.88 0.37
N TYR A 163 5.83 -23.69 0.32
CA TYR A 163 6.46 -24.05 -0.94
C TYR A 163 5.68 -25.18 -1.58
N TYR A 164 5.25 -24.93 -2.81
CA TYR A 164 4.56 -25.91 -3.64
C TYR A 164 5.47 -26.28 -4.81
N GLU A 165 5.40 -27.54 -5.23
CA GLU A 165 6.16 -28.01 -6.38
C GLU A 165 5.41 -27.77 -7.69
N THR A 166 6.16 -27.68 -8.79
CA THR A 166 5.54 -27.58 -10.11
C THR A 166 4.81 -28.90 -10.41
N HIS A 167 3.63 -28.82 -11.01
CA HIS A 167 2.69 -29.94 -11.25
C HIS A 167 1.88 -30.43 -10.04
N GLU A 168 2.02 -29.81 -8.87
CA GLU A 168 1.17 -30.13 -7.71
C GLU A 168 -0.26 -29.58 -7.91
N ALA A 169 -1.26 -30.32 -7.40
CA ALA A 169 -2.66 -29.96 -7.48
C ALA A 169 -3.08 -29.10 -6.28
N VAL A 170 -3.61 -27.90 -6.55
CA VAL A 170 -4.00 -26.92 -5.53
C VAL A 170 -5.45 -26.44 -5.71
N TRP A 171 -6.04 -26.01 -4.61
CA TRP A 171 -7.34 -25.35 -4.58
C TRP A 171 -7.16 -23.83 -4.47
N LEU A 172 -7.91 -23.07 -5.27
CA LEU A 172 -7.92 -21.62 -5.23
C LEU A 172 -9.00 -21.11 -4.27
N TYR A 173 -8.61 -20.29 -3.30
CA TYR A 173 -9.56 -19.57 -2.46
C TYR A 173 -10.21 -18.42 -3.25
N CYS A 174 -11.53 -18.42 -3.32
CA CYS A 174 -12.38 -17.44 -4.00
C CYS A 174 -13.58 -17.09 -3.08
N PRO A 175 -13.45 -16.09 -2.19
CA PRO A 175 -14.49 -15.75 -1.21
C PRO A 175 -15.78 -15.21 -1.85
N ALA A 176 -15.70 -14.71 -3.10
CA ALA A 176 -16.84 -14.34 -3.92
C ALA A 176 -17.30 -15.52 -4.80
N SER A 177 -17.66 -16.64 -4.16
CA SER A 177 -18.12 -17.84 -4.86
C SER A 177 -19.35 -17.54 -5.74
N LYS A 178 -19.31 -17.96 -7.01
CA LYS A 178 -20.43 -17.83 -7.98
C LYS A 178 -21.45 -18.96 -7.83
N SER A 179 -21.43 -19.69 -6.72
CA SER A 179 -22.37 -20.78 -6.48
C SER A 179 -23.82 -20.26 -6.52
N LYS A 180 -24.72 -21.03 -7.12
CA LYS A 180 -26.17 -20.75 -7.07
C LYS A 180 -26.77 -21.00 -5.67
N LEU A 181 -26.00 -21.61 -4.77
CA LEU A 181 -26.39 -21.77 -3.36
C LEU A 181 -26.22 -20.46 -2.58
N ASN A 182 -27.01 -20.30 -1.51
CA ASN A 182 -26.85 -19.24 -0.53
C ASN A 182 -25.38 -19.11 -0.11
N ARG A 183 -24.86 -17.87 -0.13
CA ARG A 183 -23.46 -17.53 0.15
C ARG A 183 -22.94 -18.07 1.50
N LYS A 184 -23.84 -18.33 2.45
CA LYS A 184 -23.55 -18.95 3.77
C LYS A 184 -23.14 -20.43 3.69
N PHE A 185 -23.58 -21.16 2.67
CA PHE A 185 -23.32 -22.60 2.49
C PHE A 185 -22.46 -22.91 1.25
N ALA A 186 -22.05 -21.90 0.49
CA ALA A 186 -21.16 -22.09 -0.64
C ALA A 186 -19.72 -22.35 -0.15
N THR A 187 -19.06 -23.37 -0.70
CA THR A 187 -17.62 -23.54 -0.47
C THR A 187 -16.87 -22.42 -1.19
N PRO A 188 -15.95 -21.71 -0.50
CA PRO A 188 -15.18 -20.63 -1.09
C PRO A 188 -13.98 -21.14 -1.90
N TRP A 189 -13.82 -22.45 -2.06
CA TRP A 189 -12.68 -23.06 -2.76
C TRP A 189 -13.09 -23.50 -4.16
N THR A 190 -12.29 -23.14 -5.16
CA THR A 190 -12.48 -23.52 -6.57
C THR A 190 -11.29 -24.35 -7.03
N GLY A 191 -11.51 -25.41 -7.80
CA GLY A 191 -10.44 -26.30 -8.25
C GLY A 191 -10.95 -27.60 -8.86
N PRO A 192 -10.05 -28.56 -9.15
CA PRO A 192 -8.60 -28.49 -8.91
C PRO A 192 -7.83 -27.70 -9.99
N PHE A 193 -6.73 -27.06 -9.58
CA PHE A 193 -5.76 -26.39 -10.45
C PHE A 193 -4.39 -27.06 -10.31
N GLU A 194 -3.57 -26.97 -11.34
CA GLU A 194 -2.18 -27.45 -11.37
C GLU A 194 -1.22 -26.26 -11.36
N ILE A 195 -0.14 -26.34 -10.59
CA ILE A 195 0.92 -25.33 -10.62
C ILE A 195 1.75 -25.48 -11.89
N VAL A 196 1.74 -24.46 -12.74
CA VAL A 196 2.50 -24.42 -14.00
C VAL A 196 3.91 -23.93 -13.77
N LYS A 197 4.08 -22.90 -12.94
CA LYS A 197 5.39 -22.35 -12.59
C LYS A 197 5.32 -21.44 -11.38
N GLN A 198 6.44 -21.34 -10.66
CA GLN A 198 6.67 -20.28 -9.70
C GLN A 198 7.05 -18.98 -10.42
N VAL A 199 6.36 -17.88 -10.11
CA VAL A 199 6.59 -16.55 -10.71
C VAL A 199 7.47 -15.71 -9.80
N SER A 200 7.23 -15.76 -8.49
CA SER A 200 8.12 -15.22 -7.45
C SER A 200 7.95 -16.05 -6.17
N GLY A 201 8.78 -15.83 -5.15
CA GLY A 201 8.88 -16.72 -3.97
C GLY A 201 7.55 -17.30 -3.44
N LEU A 202 6.48 -16.50 -3.36
CA LEU A 202 5.15 -16.94 -2.91
C LEU A 202 4.05 -16.88 -3.99
N ASN A 203 4.36 -16.44 -5.21
CA ASN A 203 3.39 -16.31 -6.29
C ASN A 203 3.56 -17.45 -7.31
N TYR A 204 2.48 -18.18 -7.55
CA TYR A 204 2.46 -19.32 -8.46
C TYR A 204 1.44 -19.11 -9.56
N ARG A 205 1.83 -19.43 -10.79
CA ARG A 205 0.90 -19.48 -11.91
C ARG A 205 0.22 -20.84 -11.90
N ILE A 206 -1.11 -20.83 -11.88
CA ILE A 206 -1.92 -22.05 -11.82
C ILE A 206 -2.79 -22.21 -13.07
N ARG A 207 -3.06 -23.45 -13.48
CA ARG A 207 -3.88 -23.79 -14.66
C ARG A 207 -5.00 -24.74 -14.26
N SER A 208 -6.21 -24.48 -14.73
CA SER A 208 -7.34 -25.36 -14.43
C SER A 208 -7.16 -26.71 -15.11
N ILE A 209 -7.30 -27.80 -14.35
CA ILE A 209 -7.18 -29.17 -14.87
C ILE A 209 -8.36 -29.51 -15.78
N SER A 210 -9.55 -28.97 -15.49
CA SER A 210 -10.78 -29.22 -16.26
C SER A 210 -10.91 -28.33 -17.50
N ASN A 211 -10.28 -27.16 -17.53
CA ASN A 211 -10.28 -26.28 -18.70
C ASN A 211 -8.90 -25.63 -18.90
N PRO A 212 -8.05 -26.19 -19.78
CA PRO A 212 -6.66 -25.75 -19.97
C PRO A 212 -6.51 -24.28 -20.41
N ARG A 213 -7.57 -23.65 -20.92
CA ARG A 213 -7.57 -22.22 -21.32
C ARG A 213 -7.61 -21.27 -20.13
N ARG A 214 -8.02 -21.74 -18.96
CA ARG A 214 -8.13 -20.92 -17.74
C ARG A 214 -6.85 -21.00 -16.93
N THR A 215 -5.94 -20.06 -17.20
CA THR A 215 -4.69 -19.86 -16.44
C THR A 215 -4.82 -18.64 -15.55
N LEU A 216 -4.46 -18.76 -14.28
CA LEU A 216 -4.49 -17.70 -13.27
C LEU A 216 -3.08 -17.41 -12.76
N LEU A 217 -2.83 -16.14 -12.41
CA LEU A 217 -1.59 -15.65 -11.83
C LEU A 217 -1.76 -15.36 -10.33
#